data_AF-A0A6V8NHH2-F1
#
_entry.id   AF-A0A6V8NHH2-F1
#
_cell.length_a   1.000
_cell.length_b   1.000
_cell.length_c   1.000
_cell.angle_alpha   90.00
_cell.angle_beta   90.00
_cell.angle_gamma   90.00
#
_symmetry.space_group_name_H-M   'P 1'
#
loop_
_entity.id
_entity.type
_entity.pdbx_description
1 polymer ?
#
loop_
_entity_poly.entity_id
_entity_poly.type
_entity_poly.pdbx_seq_one_letter_code
_entity_poly.pdbx_strand_id
1 'polypeptide(L)' 'MAHYENLDRGFQKKYGVSFEEFEEKNVVKKKGFSWEVESDAMAWEQAVDGIKTMRTRLEDLDVLK' A
#
# COMPACT_ATOMS: atom_id res chain seq x y z
N MET A 1 3.04 6.20 11.00
CA MET A 1 3.87 5.80 9.85
C MET A 1 4.27 4.33 9.94
N ALA A 2 4.93 3.89 11.02
CA ALA A 2 5.38 2.49 11.18
C ALA A 2 4.31 1.41 10.96
N HIS A 3 3.05 1.64 11.35
CA HIS A 3 1.95 0.70 11.08
C HIS A 3 1.72 0.49 9.58
N TYR A 4 1.58 1.58 8.81
CA TYR A 4 1.38 1.51 7.36
C TYR A 4 2.60 0.92 6.63
N GLU A 5 3.81 1.27 7.06
CA GLU A 5 5.04 0.69 6.50
C GLU A 5 5.16 -0.82 6.76
N ASN A 6 4.70 -1.30 7.92
CA ASN A 6 4.66 -2.72 8.23
C ASN A 6 3.63 -3.45 7.35
N LEU A 7 2.47 -2.85 7.11
CA LEU A 7 1.46 -3.39 6.19
C LEU A 7 2.00 -3.48 4.77
N ASP A 8 2.57 -2.39 4.25
CA ASP A 8 3.17 -2.34 2.92
C ASP A 8 4.23 -3.44 2.74
N ARG A 9 5.21 -3.51 3.65
CA ARG A 9 6.24 -4.58 3.62
C ARG A 9 5.65 -5.98 3.75
N GLY A 10 4.61 -6.13 4.57
CA GLY A 10 3.91 -7.40 4.76
C GLY A 10 3.29 -7.90 3.46
N PHE A 11 2.59 -7.02 2.74
CA PHE A 11 1.97 -7.36 1.46
C PHE A 11 2.98 -7.51 0.32
N GLN A 12 4.02 -6.69 0.28
CA GLN A 12 5.14 -6.89 -0.67
C GLN A 12 5.73 -8.30 -0.52
N LYS A 13 5.89 -8.76 0.72
CA LYS A 13 6.34 -10.13 1.00
C LYS A 13 5.31 -11.19 0.61
N LYS A 14 4.02 -10.94 0.86
CA LYS A 14 2.93 -11.89 0.52
C LYS A 14 2.79 -12.10 -0.99
N TYR A 15 2.88 -11.02 -1.76
CA TYR A 15 2.61 -11.02 -3.20
C TYR A 15 3.88 -11.04 -4.07
N GLY A 16 5.04 -10.74 -3.49
CA GLY A 16 6.34 -10.76 -4.17
C GLY A 16 6.54 -9.60 -5.15
N VAL A 17 5.79 -8.52 -5.01
CA VAL A 17 5.75 -7.34 -5.90
C VAL A 17 5.50 -6.08 -5.08
N SER A 18 5.74 -4.89 -5.64
CA SER A 18 5.23 -3.64 -5.06
C SER A 18 3.70 -3.51 -5.19
N PHE A 19 3.09 -2.55 -4.49
CA PHE A 19 1.66 -2.26 -4.65
C PHE A 19 1.34 -1.81 -6.08
N GLU A 20 2.16 -0.93 -6.64
CA GLU A 20 1.99 -0.42 -8.01
C GLU A 20 2.05 -1.56 -9.04
N GLU A 21 3.04 -2.46 -8.91
CA GLU A 21 3.12 -3.66 -9.76
C GLU A 21 1.93 -4.62 -9.53
N PHE A 22 1.42 -4.72 -8.31
CA PHE A 22 0.25 -5.54 -7.98
C PHE A 22 -1.00 -5.04 -8.72
N GLU A 23 -1.20 -3.73 -8.76
CA GLU A 23 -2.30 -3.08 -9.50
C GLU A 23 -2.12 -3.22 -11.01
N GLU A 24 -0.94 -2.88 -11.55
CA GLU A 24 -0.62 -3.00 -12.98
C GLU A 24 -0.83 -4.43 -13.50
N LYS A 25 -0.44 -5.43 -12.71
CA LYS A 25 -0.60 -6.85 -13.05
C LYS A 25 -2.03 -7.35 -12.83
N ASN A 26 -2.93 -6.53 -12.27
CA ASN A 26 -4.31 -6.88 -11.93
C ASN A 26 -4.39 -8.21 -11.16
N VAL A 27 -3.60 -8.31 -10.09
CA VAL A 27 -3.43 -9.56 -9.32
C VAL A 27 -4.75 -10.05 -8.74
N VAL A 28 -5.65 -9.14 -8.32
CA VAL A 28 -7.02 -9.47 -7.87
C VAL A 28 -7.76 -10.31 -8.92
N LYS A 29 -7.78 -9.86 -10.18
CA LYS A 29 -8.40 -10.62 -11.28
C LYS A 29 -7.71 -11.95 -11.54
N LYS A 30 -6.37 -11.97 -11.51
CA LYS A 30 -5.58 -13.21 -11.71
C LYS A 30 -5.82 -14.24 -10.61
N LYS A 31 -6.21 -13.81 -9.42
CA LYS A 31 -6.60 -14.65 -8.28
C LYS A 31 -8.11 -14.90 -8.22
N GLY A 32 -8.85 -14.53 -9.25
CA GLY A 32 -10.26 -14.85 -9.40
C GLY A 32 -11.19 -14.02 -8.52
N PHE A 33 -10.81 -12.79 -8.16
CA PHE A 33 -11.62 -11.91 -7.31
C PHE A 33 -11.99 -12.57 -5.97
N SER A 34 -11.06 -13.34 -5.40
CA SER A 34 -11.27 -13.90 -4.08
C SER A 34 -11.37 -12.77 -3.06
N TRP A 35 -12.33 -12.87 -2.15
CA TRP A 35 -12.54 -11.91 -1.07
C TRP A 35 -11.26 -11.59 -0.27
N GLU A 36 -10.39 -12.58 -0.05
CA GLU A 36 -9.10 -12.39 0.62
C GLU A 36 -8.20 -11.40 -0.12
N VAL A 37 -8.00 -11.60 -1.42
CA VAL A 37 -7.10 -10.77 -2.23
C VAL A 37 -7.69 -9.37 -2.46
N GLU A 38 -9.02 -9.24 -2.54
CA GLU A 38 -9.69 -7.93 -2.57
C GLU A 38 -9.52 -7.17 -1.26
N SER A 39 -9.70 -7.85 -0.13
CA SER A 39 -9.52 -7.26 1.20
C SER A 39 -8.07 -6.82 1.43
N ASP A 40 -7.11 -7.64 0.99
CA ASP A 40 -5.70 -7.27 1.01
C ASP A 40 -5.40 -6.05 0.15
N ALA A 41 -5.94 -5.99 -1.08
CA ALA A 41 -5.74 -4.86 -1.98
C ALA A 41 -6.24 -3.55 -1.35
N MET A 42 -7.44 -3.56 -0.76
CA MET A 42 -8.01 -2.39 -0.08
C MET A 42 -7.18 -1.96 1.14
N ALA A 43 -6.72 -2.92 1.94
CA ALA A 43 -5.89 -2.63 3.11
C ALA A 43 -4.51 -2.09 2.70
N TRP A 44 -3.95 -2.60 1.60
CA TRP A 44 -2.66 -2.17 1.07
C TRP A 44 -2.74 -0.76 0.47
N GLU A 45 -3.77 -0.47 -0.32
CA GLU A 45 -4.06 0.86 -0.87
C GLU A 45 -4.10 1.90 0.25
N GLN A 46 -4.90 1.65 1.28
CA GLN A 46 -5.01 2.54 2.44
C GLN A 46 -3.66 2.76 3.15
N ALA A 47 -2.81 1.73 3.22
CA ALA A 47 -1.50 1.86 3.80
C ALA A 47 -0.56 2.74 2.96
N VAL A 48 -0.54 2.55 1.64
CA VAL A 48 0.28 3.35 0.71
C VAL A 48 -0.16 4.81 0.73
N ASP A 49 -1.46 5.08 0.67
CA ASP A 49 -2.01 6.44 0.77
C ASP A 49 -1.72 7.09 2.12
N GLY A 50 -1.81 6.32 3.20
CA GLY A 50 -1.44 6.77 4.54
C GLY A 50 0.02 7.18 4.63
N ILE A 51 0.94 6.39 4.07
CA ILE A 51 2.38 6.73 4.01
C ILE A 51 2.58 8.03 3.22
N LYS A 52 2.01 8.12 2.02
CA LYS A 52 2.13 9.30 1.15
C LYS A 52 1.64 10.56 1.86
N THR A 53 0.44 10.51 2.44
CA THR A 53 -0.15 11.63 3.19
C THR A 53 0.74 12.06 4.36
N MET A 54 1.26 11.12 5.13
CA MET A 54 2.14 11.44 6.26
C MET A 54 3.46 12.05 5.79
N ARG A 55 4.04 11.58 4.69
CA ARG A 55 5.28 12.15 4.11
C ARG A 55 5.07 13.59 3.67
N THR A 56 4.02 13.87 2.91
CA THR A 56 3.68 15.24 2.49
C THR A 56 3.52 16.17 3.69
N ARG A 57 2.81 15.74 4.74
CA ARG A 57 2.66 16.57 5.95
C ARG A 57 3.98 16.85 6.68
N LEU A 58 4.93 15.91 6.68
CA LEU A 58 6.24 16.11 7.27
C LEU A 58 7.08 17.09 6.43
N GLU A 59 7.03 16.97 5.11
CA GLU A 59 7.67 17.89 4.18
C GLU A 59 7.12 19.32 4.36
N ASP A 60 5.79 19.48 4.43
CA ASP A 60 5.14 20.77 4.68
C ASP A 60 5.63 21.40 6.00
N LEU A 61 5.77 20.61 7.06
CA LEU A 61 6.26 21.09 8.35
C LEU A 61 7.76 21.46 8.33
N ASP A 62 8.56 20.81 7.50
CA ASP A 62 9.98 21.12 7.36
C ASP A 62 10.20 22.40 6.56
N VAL A 63 9.38 22.65 5.54
CA VAL A 63 9.38 23.88 4.74
C VAL A 63 8.91 25.10 5.54
N LEU A 64 8.12 24.90 6.60
CA LEU A 64 7.65 25.96 7.50
C LEU A 64 8.64 26.35 8.61
N LYS A 65 9.78 25.67 8.72
CA LYS A 65 10.85 25.99 9.70
C LYS A 65 11.85 26.99 9.14
#